data_AF-A0A1L5KF18-F1
#
_entry.id   AF-A0A1L5KF18-F1
#
_cell.length_a   1.000
_cell.length_b   1.000
_cell.length_c   1.000
_cell.angle_alpha   90.00
_cell.angle_beta   90.00
_cell.angle_gamma   90.00
#
_symmetry.space_group_name_H-M   'P 1'
#
loop_
_entity.id
_entity.type
_entity.pdbx_description
1 polymer ?
#
loop_
_entity_poly.entity_id
_entity_poly.type
_entity_poly.pdbx_seq_one_letter_code
_entity_poly.pdbx_strand_id
1 'polypeptide(L)'
;GLFRGTQTQSEAASSLPHRHTDFIFSVIGEELGLVGCLLTLALLTAIILRCLYVARHAKTRLEGYACIGVASVIIFQVIINVGMCLFVMPVIGLTLPFISYGGSSLVMLFACMGLVSGVHGRAKPDWLR
;
A
#
# COMPACT_ATOMS: atom_id res chain seq x y z
N GLY A 1 11.58 -15.24 13.98
CA GLY A 1 10.22 -15.80 14.03
C GLY A 1 9.57 -15.57 15.39
N LEU A 2 8.43 -14.89 15.36
CA LEU A 2 7.57 -14.34 16.41
C LEU A 2 8.29 -13.50 17.48
N PHE A 3 9.10 -12.53 17.03
CA PHE A 3 9.99 -11.61 17.77
C PHE A 3 11.42 -12.13 17.99
N ARG A 4 11.88 -13.03 17.12
CA ARG A 4 13.24 -13.58 17.09
C ARG A 4 13.77 -13.69 15.66
N GLY A 5 13.47 -12.72 14.79
CA GLY A 5 14.05 -12.68 13.44
C GLY A 5 15.55 -12.48 13.53
N THR A 6 16.34 -13.40 12.99
CA THR A 6 17.81 -13.33 13.10
C THR A 6 18.38 -12.20 12.25
N GLN A 7 17.74 -11.86 11.14
CA GLN A 7 18.10 -10.73 10.29
C GLN A 7 17.39 -9.44 10.75
N THR A 8 16.12 -9.54 11.16
CA THR A 8 15.34 -8.41 11.69
C THR A 8 15.94 -7.82 12.98
N GLN A 9 16.39 -8.66 13.93
CA GLN A 9 16.93 -8.23 15.24
C GLN A 9 18.46 -7.99 15.22
N SER A 10 19.12 -8.18 14.08
CA SER A 10 20.56 -7.92 13.94
C SER A 10 20.84 -6.43 14.09
N GLU A 11 21.76 -6.05 14.96
CA GLU A 11 22.24 -4.65 15.11
C GLU A 11 22.96 -4.15 13.85
N ALA A 12 23.43 -5.06 12.98
CA ALA A 12 24.14 -4.72 11.76
C ALA A 12 23.16 -4.25 10.66
N ALA A 13 23.24 -2.97 10.29
CA ALA A 13 22.50 -2.39 9.17
C ALA A 13 22.80 -3.06 7.81
N SER A 14 23.86 -3.89 7.72
CA SER A 14 24.20 -4.71 6.57
C SER A 14 23.35 -5.96 6.41
N SER A 15 22.68 -6.43 7.47
CA SER A 15 21.82 -7.63 7.39
C SER A 15 20.51 -7.35 6.66
N LEU A 16 19.91 -6.18 6.89
CA LEU A 16 18.73 -5.68 6.16
C LEU A 16 18.84 -4.15 6.04
N PRO A 17 19.34 -3.62 4.92
CA PRO A 17 19.31 -2.19 4.66
C PRO A 17 17.86 -1.69 4.71
N HIS A 18 17.57 -0.56 5.36
CA HIS A 18 16.23 0.07 5.33
C HIS A 18 15.05 -0.82 5.80
N ARG A 19 15.25 -1.58 6.89
CA ARG A 19 14.28 -2.50 7.54
C ARG A 19 12.87 -1.95 7.74
N HIS A 20 12.78 -0.67 8.11
CA HIS A 20 11.52 -0.01 8.45
C HIS A 20 10.81 0.63 7.25
N THR A 21 11.47 0.68 6.09
CA THR A 21 10.89 1.24 4.86
C THR A 21 10.75 0.18 3.78
N ASP A 22 11.83 -0.08 3.05
CA ASP A 22 11.78 -0.80 1.78
C ASP A 22 11.65 -2.32 1.96
N PHE A 23 12.15 -2.83 3.10
CA PHE A 23 12.13 -4.25 3.45
C PHE A 23 11.16 -4.58 4.59
N ILE A 24 10.21 -3.70 4.89
CA ILE A 24 9.22 -3.95 5.96
C ILE A 24 8.40 -5.22 5.69
N PHE A 25 8.15 -5.56 4.42
CA PHE A 25 7.47 -6.79 4.04
C PHE A 25 8.31 -8.05 4.36
N SER A 26 9.63 -8.00 4.14
CA SER A 26 10.55 -9.08 4.54
C SER A 26 10.61 -9.24 6.07
N VAL A 27 10.57 -8.14 6.82
CA VAL A 27 10.49 -8.16 8.29
C VAL A 27 9.20 -8.82 8.76
N ILE A 28 8.06 -8.48 8.16
CA ILE A 28 6.77 -9.12 8.44
C ILE A 28 6.84 -10.62 8.13
N GLY A 29 7.43 -11.02 7.01
CA GLY A 29 7.60 -12.43 6.66
C GLY A 29 8.53 -13.19 7.60
N GLU A 30 9.59 -12.57 8.08
CA GLU A 30 10.54 -13.20 9.01
C GLU A 30 9.96 -13.34 10.43
N GLU A 31 9.18 -12.36 10.88
CA GLU A 31 8.62 -12.34 12.23
C GLU A 31 7.25 -13.02 12.33
N LEU A 32 6.33 -12.75 11.40
CA LEU A 32 4.96 -13.28 11.40
C LEU A 32 4.78 -14.47 10.45
N GLY A 33 5.81 -14.84 9.69
CA GLY A 33 5.76 -15.95 8.75
C GLY A 33 4.82 -15.68 7.57
N LEU A 34 4.42 -16.76 6.90
CA LEU A 34 3.52 -16.73 5.75
C LEU A 34 2.17 -16.07 6.08
N VAL A 35 1.67 -16.27 7.30
CA VAL A 35 0.39 -15.72 7.76
C VAL A 35 0.44 -14.19 7.78
N GLY A 36 1.52 -13.61 8.28
CA GLY A 36 1.72 -12.15 8.26
C GLY A 36 1.73 -11.60 6.84
N CYS A 37 2.49 -12.22 5.94
CA CYS A 37 2.52 -11.81 4.52
C CYS A 37 1.14 -11.86 3.87
N LEU A 38 0.39 -12.95 4.07
CA LEU A 38 -0.95 -13.12 3.52
C LEU A 38 -1.92 -12.07 4.07
N LEU A 39 -1.87 -11.79 5.37
CA LEU A 39 -2.73 -10.80 6.01
C LEU A 39 -2.42 -9.38 5.48
N THR A 40 -1.14 -9.02 5.37
CA THR A 40 -0.70 -7.76 4.79
C THR A 40 -1.18 -7.58 3.35
N LEU A 41 -1.00 -8.59 2.50
CA LEU A 41 -1.47 -8.54 1.11
C LEU A 41 -2.99 -8.49 1.01
N ALA A 42 -3.70 -9.21 1.87
CA ALA A 42 -5.16 -9.17 1.92
C ALA A 42 -5.68 -7.78 2.30
N LEU A 43 -5.08 -7.11 3.31
CA LEU A 43 -5.43 -5.75 3.69
C LEU A 43 -5.19 -4.74 2.57
N LEU A 44 -4.01 -4.78 1.93
CA LEU A 44 -3.69 -3.90 0.81
C LEU A 44 -4.64 -4.12 -0.37
N THR A 45 -4.97 -5.38 -0.66
CA THR A 45 -5.94 -5.75 -1.69
C THR A 45 -7.33 -5.22 -1.34
N ALA A 46 -7.78 -5.31 -0.09
CA ALA A 46 -9.05 -4.75 0.35
C ALA A 46 -9.13 -3.23 0.14
N ILE A 47 -8.03 -2.50 0.39
CA ILE A 47 -7.93 -1.06 0.12
C ILE A 47 -8.07 -0.77 -1.38
N ILE A 48 -7.35 -1.52 -2.22
CA ILE A 48 -7.42 -1.37 -3.69
C ILE A 48 -8.84 -1.64 -4.19
N LEU A 49 -9.48 -2.72 -3.72
CA LEU A 49 -10.87 -3.05 -4.06
C LEU A 49 -11.84 -1.94 -3.64
N ARG A 50 -11.65 -1.32 -2.47
CA ARG A 50 -12.44 -0.18 -2.03
C ARG A 50 -12.27 1.02 -2.97
N CYS A 51 -11.05 1.34 -3.38
CA CYS A 51 -10.80 2.41 -4.35
C CYS A 51 -11.47 2.13 -5.70
N LEU A 52 -11.39 0.90 -6.21
CA LEU A 52 -12.07 0.49 -7.45
C LEU A 52 -13.59 0.51 -7.31
N TYR A 53 -14.13 0.11 -6.17
CA TYR A 53 -15.55 0.20 -5.87
C TYR A 53 -16.04 1.65 -5.95
N VAL A 54 -15.33 2.58 -5.30
CA VAL A 54 -15.65 4.00 -5.36
C VAL A 54 -15.52 4.55 -6.78
N ALA A 55 -14.49 4.14 -7.53
CA ALA A 55 -14.33 4.55 -8.92
C ALA A 55 -15.50 4.12 -9.80
N ARG A 56 -16.05 2.92 -9.60
CA ARG A 56 -17.22 2.42 -10.34
C ARG A 56 -18.52 3.13 -9.97
N HIS A 57 -18.63 3.63 -8.75
CA HIS A 57 -19.79 4.40 -8.27
C HIS A 57 -19.60 5.91 -8.44
N ALA A 58 -18.53 6.35 -9.10
CA ALA A 58 -18.28 7.77 -9.35
C ALA A 58 -19.34 8.35 -10.29
N LYS A 59 -19.76 9.59 -9.98
CA LYS A 59 -20.82 10.27 -10.74
C LYS A 59 -20.34 10.74 -12.10
N THR A 60 -19.06 11.11 -12.20
CA THR A 60 -18.42 11.56 -13.44
C THR A 60 -17.24 10.67 -13.84
N ARG A 61 -16.98 10.58 -15.15
CA ARG A 61 -15.85 9.80 -15.67
C ARG A 61 -14.50 10.32 -15.15
N LEU A 62 -14.37 11.62 -14.96
CA LEU A 62 -13.14 12.26 -14.46
C LEU A 62 -12.85 11.87 -13.00
N GLU A 63 -13.86 11.85 -12.13
CA GLU A 63 -13.72 11.37 -10.75
C GLU A 63 -13.41 9.87 -10.70
N GLY A 64 -14.01 9.08 -11.59
CA GLY A 64 -13.71 7.66 -11.74
C GLY A 64 -12.25 7.42 -12.14
N TYR A 65 -11.74 8.17 -13.13
CA TYR A 65 -10.35 8.09 -13.56
C TYR A 65 -9.36 8.53 -12.47
N ALA A 66 -9.69 9.56 -11.69
CA ALA A 66 -8.87 9.97 -10.55
C ALA A 66 -8.76 8.84 -9.50
N CYS A 67 -9.88 8.19 -9.15
CA CYS A 67 -9.89 7.07 -8.22
C CYS A 67 -9.10 5.85 -8.75
N ILE A 68 -9.21 5.55 -10.05
CA ILE A 68 -8.41 4.51 -10.71
C ILE A 68 -6.93 4.86 -10.66
N GLY A 69 -6.56 6.12 -10.91
CA GLY A 69 -5.17 6.58 -10.82
C GLY A 69 -4.57 6.34 -9.43
N VAL A 70 -5.32 6.68 -8.37
CA VAL A 70 -4.91 6.39 -6.98
C VAL A 70 -4.75 4.88 -6.74
N ALA A 71 -5.71 4.07 -7.20
CA ALA A 71 -5.62 2.62 -7.08
C ALA A 71 -4.38 2.06 -7.81
N SER A 72 -4.07 2.55 -9.01
CA SER A 72 -2.91 2.14 -9.80
C SER A 72 -1.59 2.46 -9.10
N VAL A 73 -1.47 3.64 -8.48
CA VAL A 73 -0.26 4.01 -7.71
C VAL A 73 -0.04 3.04 -6.55
N ILE A 74 -1.11 2.71 -5.81
CA ILE A 74 -1.04 1.75 -4.69
C ILE A 74 -0.64 0.35 -5.21
N ILE A 75 -1.28 -0.14 -6.27
CA ILE A 75 -0.96 -1.44 -6.88
C ILE A 75 0.51 -1.50 -7.29
N PHE A 76 1.02 -0.46 -7.96
CA PHE A 76 2.39 -0.41 -8.44
C PHE A 76 3.39 -0.44 -7.28
N GLN A 77 3.14 0.33 -6.22
CA GLN A 77 3.96 0.32 -5.01
C GLN A 77 3.98 -1.07 -4.34
N VAL A 78 2.84 -1.76 -4.26
CA VAL A 78 2.77 -3.13 -3.70
C VAL A 78 3.54 -4.12 -4.55
N ILE A 79 3.32 -4.14 -5.87
CA ILE A 79 3.98 -5.09 -6.78
C ILE A 79 5.49 -4.92 -6.73
N ILE A 80 6.00 -3.68 -6.78
CA ILE A 80 7.43 -3.45 -6.72
C ILE A 80 7.97 -3.83 -5.35
N ASN A 81 7.33 -3.43 -4.25
CA ASN A 81 7.82 -3.76 -2.91
C ASN A 81 7.93 -5.27 -2.68
N VAL A 82 6.90 -6.02 -3.09
CA VAL A 82 6.92 -7.49 -3.02
C VAL A 82 7.96 -8.08 -3.99
N GLY A 83 8.06 -7.55 -5.21
CA GLY A 83 9.04 -7.99 -6.22
C GLY A 83 10.48 -7.80 -5.78
N MET A 84 10.77 -6.71 -5.06
CA MET A 84 12.08 -6.47 -4.42
C MET A 84 12.36 -7.51 -3.33
N CYS A 85 11.36 -7.85 -2.51
CA CYS A 85 11.51 -8.87 -1.45
C CYS A 85 11.73 -10.28 -2.01
N LEU A 86 11.19 -10.58 -3.19
CA LEU A 86 11.36 -11.85 -3.90
C LEU A 86 12.62 -11.88 -4.78
N PHE A 87 13.45 -10.84 -4.77
CA PHE A 87 14.62 -10.67 -5.66
C PHE A 87 14.28 -10.73 -7.17
N VAL A 88 13.02 -10.48 -7.54
CA VAL A 88 12.55 -10.45 -8.93
C VAL A 88 12.81 -9.07 -9.57
N MET A 89 12.80 -8.01 -8.76
CA MET A 89 13.08 -6.64 -9.18
C MET A 89 14.28 -6.06 -8.42
N PRO A 90 15.05 -5.14 -9.04
CA PRO A 90 16.12 -4.43 -8.34
C PRO A 90 15.56 -3.57 -7.21
N VAL A 91 16.37 -3.29 -6.19
CA VAL A 91 15.95 -2.49 -5.03
C VAL A 91 15.83 -1.02 -5.44
N ILE A 92 14.59 -0.53 -5.56
CA ILE A 92 14.25 0.83 -6.03
C ILE A 92 13.97 1.80 -4.88
N GLY A 93 13.85 1.32 -3.64
CA GLY A 93 13.60 2.17 -2.46
C GLY A 93 12.16 2.69 -2.38
N LEU A 94 11.18 1.84 -2.69
CA LEU A 94 9.76 2.20 -2.61
C LEU A 94 9.11 1.65 -1.35
N THR A 95 8.43 2.55 -0.65
CA THR A 95 7.69 2.27 0.59
C THR A 95 6.44 1.45 0.34
N LEU A 96 6.19 0.43 1.15
CA LEU A 96 4.93 -0.30 1.16
C LEU A 96 3.77 0.64 1.59
N PRO A 97 2.67 0.74 0.82
CA PRO A 97 1.58 1.66 1.14
C PRO A 97 1.01 1.40 2.53
N PHE A 98 0.77 2.46 3.31
CA PHE A 98 0.18 2.43 4.67
C PHE A 98 0.95 1.69 5.78
N ILE A 99 1.97 0.90 5.45
CA ILE A 99 2.68 0.03 6.42
C ILE A 99 4.13 0.50 6.66
N SER A 100 4.78 1.01 5.60
CA SER A 100 6.18 1.46 5.67
C SER A 100 6.32 2.82 6.38
N TYR A 101 7.43 3.02 7.09
CA TYR A 101 7.80 4.29 7.75
C TYR A 101 8.29 5.37 6.77
N GLY A 102 7.45 5.74 5.80
CA GLY A 102 7.69 6.86 4.90
C GLY A 102 6.74 8.01 5.22
N GLY A 103 7.11 8.93 6.11
CA GLY A 103 6.21 9.98 6.62
C GLY A 103 5.48 10.76 5.53
N SER A 104 6.19 11.24 4.51
CA SER A 104 5.59 11.97 3.38
C SER A 104 4.68 11.09 2.51
N SER A 105 5.08 9.83 2.28
CA SER A 105 4.32 8.85 1.51
C SER A 105 3.00 8.51 2.22
N LEU A 106 3.05 8.36 3.55
CA LEU A 106 1.88 8.09 4.39
C LEU A 106 0.87 9.24 4.33
N VAL A 107 1.33 10.49 4.47
CA VAL A 107 0.47 11.68 4.37
C VAL A 107 -0.17 11.80 2.99
N MET A 108 0.60 11.55 1.92
CA MET A 108 0.10 11.57 0.55
C MET A 108 -0.98 10.50 0.33
N LEU A 109 -0.76 9.27 0.81
CA LEU A 109 -1.74 8.18 0.71
C LEU A 109 -3.03 8.48 1.47
N PHE A 110 -2.93 9.09 2.66
CA PHE A 110 -4.11 9.54 3.40
C PHE A 110 -4.86 10.67 2.68
N ALA A 111 -4.15 11.63 2.09
CA ALA A 111 -4.76 12.66 1.26
C ALA A 111 -5.49 12.06 0.05
N CYS A 112 -4.86 11.11 -0.66
CA CYS A 112 -5.48 10.39 -1.77
C CYS A 112 -6.73 9.60 -1.34
N MET A 113 -6.69 8.93 -0.19
CA MET A 113 -7.87 8.26 0.40
C MET A 113 -8.99 9.25 0.74
N GLY A 114 -8.64 10.44 1.24
CA GLY A 114 -9.57 11.55 1.46
C GLY A 114 -10.26 12.00 0.18
N LEU A 115 -9.51 12.13 -0.92
CA LEU A 115 -10.08 12.46 -2.25
C LEU A 115 -11.04 11.37 -2.73
N VAL A 116 -10.63 10.09 -2.66
CA VAL A 116 -11.50 8.96 -3.03
C VAL A 116 -12.78 8.96 -2.19
N SER A 117 -12.67 9.18 -0.88
CA SER A 117 -13.86 9.25 -0.01
C SER A 117 -14.76 10.46 -0.32
N GLY A 118 -14.17 11.59 -0.72
CA GLY A 118 -14.90 12.78 -1.14
C GLY A 118 -15.71 12.58 -2.42
N VAL A 119 -15.21 11.79 -3.38
CA VAL A 119 -15.95 11.45 -4.60
C VAL A 119 -17.24 10.69 -4.26
N HIS A 120 -17.18 9.76 -3.30
CA HIS A 120 -18.35 9.02 -2.85
C HIS A 120 -19.37 9.94 -2.14
N GLY A 121 -18.90 10.87 -1.29
CA GLY A 121 -19.77 11.78 -0.54
C GLY A 121 -20.39 12.92 -1.38
N ARG A 122 -19.81 13.27 -2.53
CA ARG A 122 -20.29 14.35 -3.42
C ARG A 122 -21.30 13.89 -4.48
N ALA A 123 -21.88 12.71 -4.34
CA ALA A 123 -22.97 12.25 -5.20
C ALA A 123 -24.15 13.24 -5.11
N LYS A 124 -24.16 14.26 -5.97
CA LYS A 124 -25.24 15.26 -6.06
C LYS A 124 -26.58 14.51 -6.21
N PRO A 125 -27.63 14.89 -5.47
CA PRO A 125 -28.92 14.21 -5.57
C PRO A 125 -29.51 14.34 -6.98
N ASP A 126 -30.27 13.33 -7.39
CA ASP A 126 -30.71 13.13 -8.79
C ASP A 126 -31.61 14.24 -9.35
N TRP A 127 -32.16 15.11 -8.50
CA TRP A 127 -33.00 16.25 -8.89
C TRP A 127 -32.23 17.45 -9.47
N LEU A 128 -30.88 17.43 -9.44
CA LEU A 128 -30.00 18.46 -10.03
C LEU A 128 -29.45 18.07 -11.43
N ARG A 129 -29.95 17.00 -12.04
CA ARG A 129 -29.61 16.55 -13.40
C ARG A 129 -30.69 16.97 -14.38
#